data_AF-A0A942VAC2-F1
#
_entry.id   AF-A0A942VAC2-F1
#
_cell.length_a   1.000
_cell.length_b   1.000
_cell.length_c   1.000
_cell.angle_alpha   90.00
_cell.angle_beta   90.00
_cell.angle_gamma   90.00
#
_symmetry.space_group_name_H-M   'P 1'
#
loop_
_entity.id
_entity.type
_entity.pdbx_description
1 polymer ?
#
loop_
_entity_poly.entity_id
_entity_poly.type
_entity_poly.pdbx_seq_one_letter_code
_entity_poly.pdbx_strand_id
1 'polypeptide(L)'
;MRKGSLLVSSFLFLVSSCTVNHGDFTVLSNKIVDIKDFNMGGSKRLRNIEGKDTAHTIIIVPTGIPKLSEALNNAFEKSDTDIMTDVNVKRQGWYIPYIYGQSSWIVKGDAIKTRNN
;
A
#
# COMPACT_ATOMS: atom_id res chain seq x y z
N MET A 1 13.14 30.10 -31.43
CA MET A 1 13.11 29.16 -30.28
C MET A 1 12.29 29.78 -29.15
N ARG A 2 11.05 29.33 -28.85
CA ARG A 2 10.36 29.66 -27.57
C ARG A 2 8.95 29.05 -27.39
N LYS A 3 8.24 28.68 -28.47
CA LYS A 3 6.88 28.07 -28.35
C LYS A 3 6.91 26.58 -27.93
N GLY A 4 7.87 25.80 -28.43
CA GLY A 4 8.02 24.39 -28.06
C GLY A 4 8.43 24.16 -26.60
N SER A 5 9.25 25.05 -26.04
CA SER A 5 9.69 24.99 -24.63
C SER A 5 8.55 25.31 -23.65
N LEU A 6 7.63 26.20 -24.02
CA LEU A 6 6.44 26.54 -23.23
C LEU A 6 5.41 25.39 -23.17
N LEU A 7 5.19 24.65 -24.27
CA LEU A 7 4.29 23.50 -24.30
C LEU A 7 4.80 22.33 -23.46
N VAL A 8 6.12 22.08 -23.47
CA VAL A 8 6.74 21.01 -22.66
C VAL A 8 6.67 21.34 -21.17
N SER A 9 6.88 22.61 -20.78
CA SER A 9 6.77 23.06 -19.39
C SER A 9 5.34 22.92 -18.85
N SER A 10 4.32 23.23 -19.66
CA SER A 10 2.90 23.08 -19.27
C SER A 10 2.47 21.62 -19.14
N PHE A 11 3.08 20.69 -19.88
CA PHE A 11 2.76 19.27 -19.83
C PHE A 11 3.31 18.59 -18.56
N LEU A 12 4.41 19.09 -18.00
CA LEU A 12 5.00 18.56 -16.77
C LEU A 12 4.06 18.69 -15.54
N PHE A 13 3.15 19.66 -15.54
CA PHE A 13 2.20 19.85 -14.44
C PHE A 13 1.05 18.82 -14.42
N LEU A 14 0.84 18.08 -15.50
CA LEU A 14 -0.28 17.14 -15.62
C LEU A 14 -0.01 15.77 -14.97
N VAL A 15 1.23 15.49 -14.58
CA VAL A 15 1.61 14.22 -13.93
C VAL A 15 1.83 14.46 -12.43
N SER A 16 0.76 14.78 -11.71
CA SER A 16 0.79 14.86 -10.25
C SER A 16 0.59 13.45 -9.65
N SER A 17 1.65 12.88 -9.09
CA SER A 17 1.55 11.72 -8.20
C SER A 17 1.33 12.22 -6.79
N CYS A 18 0.20 11.87 -6.19
CA CYS A 18 -0.12 12.19 -4.80
C CYS A 18 0.10 10.95 -3.94
N THR A 19 0.87 11.09 -2.87
CA THR A 19 0.99 10.07 -1.82
C THR A 19 0.57 10.69 -0.51
N VAL A 20 -0.41 10.08 0.14
CA VAL A 20 -0.94 10.50 1.44
C VAL A 20 -0.56 9.45 2.48
N ASN A 21 0.05 9.90 3.58
CA ASN A 21 0.27 9.05 4.75
C ASN A 21 -1.02 8.99 5.57
N HIS A 22 -1.55 7.79 5.77
CA HIS A 22 -2.79 7.56 6.53
C HIS A 22 -2.53 7.26 8.01
N GLY A 23 -1.28 7.02 8.40
CA GLY A 23 -0.88 6.87 9.79
C GLY A 23 0.19 5.82 10.00
N ASP A 24 0.73 5.86 11.21
CA ASP A 24 1.70 4.92 11.74
C ASP A 24 1.05 4.16 12.91
N PHE A 25 1.13 2.83 12.87
CA PHE A 25 0.45 1.93 13.79
C PHE A 25 1.45 0.97 14.41
N THR A 26 1.39 0.79 15.74
CA THR A 26 2.26 -0.15 16.43
C THR A 26 1.93 -1.60 16.09
N VAL A 27 0.65 -1.93 15.94
CA VAL A 27 0.15 -3.27 15.58
C VAL A 27 -1.03 -3.11 14.63
N LEU A 28 -1.02 -3.84 13.51
CA LEU A 28 -2.12 -3.86 12.55
C LEU A 28 -2.33 -5.28 12.02
N SER A 29 -3.57 -5.74 12.02
CA SER A 29 -3.97 -7.01 11.40
C SER A 29 -5.43 -6.96 10.94
N ASN A 30 -5.74 -7.69 9.88
CA ASN A 30 -7.11 -7.98 9.42
C ASN A 30 -7.47 -9.47 9.54
N LYS A 31 -6.61 -10.28 10.16
CA LYS A 31 -6.86 -11.70 10.44
C LYS A 31 -7.24 -11.88 11.90
N ILE A 32 -7.87 -13.01 12.24
CA ILE A 32 -8.11 -13.38 13.63
C ILE A 32 -6.76 -13.74 14.25
N VAL A 33 -6.44 -13.07 15.35
CA VAL A 33 -5.18 -13.22 16.07
C VAL A 33 -5.45 -13.72 17.48
N ASP A 34 -4.65 -14.67 17.96
CA ASP A 34 -4.70 -15.06 19.37
C ASP A 34 -3.84 -14.09 20.19
N ILE A 35 -4.50 -13.32 21.06
CA ILE A 35 -3.84 -12.31 21.90
C ILE A 35 -3.28 -12.96 23.18
N LYS A 36 -3.74 -14.16 23.56
CA LYS A 36 -3.38 -14.79 24.83
C LYS A 36 -1.90 -15.17 24.89
N ASP A 37 -1.35 -15.63 23.77
CA ASP A 37 0.05 -16.02 23.62
C ASP A 37 0.84 -15.03 22.73
N PHE A 38 0.44 -13.75 22.72
CA PHE A 38 1.07 -12.72 21.90
C PHE A 38 2.47 -12.37 22.44
N ASN A 39 3.44 -13.22 22.15
CA ASN A 39 4.83 -13.02 22.54
C ASN A 39 5.63 -12.44 21.37
N MET A 40 5.64 -11.10 21.27
CA MET A 40 6.42 -10.37 20.27
C MET A 40 7.94 -10.65 20.34
N GLY A 41 8.45 -11.22 21.43
CA GLY A 41 9.89 -11.45 21.66
C GLY A 41 10.41 -12.81 21.18
N GLY A 42 9.55 -13.84 21.10
CA GLY A 42 9.96 -15.21 20.77
C GLY A 42 9.78 -15.63 19.31
N SER A 43 8.89 -14.95 18.58
CA SER A 43 8.55 -15.26 17.18
C SER A 43 9.50 -14.58 16.19
N LYS A 44 9.90 -15.30 15.13
CA LYS A 44 10.74 -14.75 14.05
C LYS A 44 10.06 -13.55 13.39
N ARG A 45 10.64 -12.37 13.55
CA ARG A 45 10.18 -11.13 12.90
C ARG A 45 10.73 -11.05 11.48
N LEU A 46 9.85 -10.93 10.50
CA LEU A 46 10.20 -10.65 9.12
C LEU A 46 10.14 -9.14 8.91
N ARG A 47 11.28 -8.53 8.59
CA ARG A 47 11.38 -7.07 8.55
C ARG A 47 11.00 -6.50 7.20
N ASN A 48 10.46 -5.28 7.21
CA ASN A 48 10.27 -4.47 6.01
C ASN A 48 9.40 -5.17 4.94
N ILE A 49 8.35 -5.87 5.37
CA ILE A 49 7.34 -6.47 4.51
C ILE A 49 6.42 -5.38 3.96
N GLU A 50 6.17 -5.46 2.65
CA GLU A 50 5.30 -4.53 1.93
C GLU A 50 4.16 -5.27 1.22
N GLY A 51 2.94 -4.90 1.59
CA GLY A 51 1.71 -5.32 0.95
C GLY A 51 1.11 -4.16 0.16
N LYS A 52 0.59 -4.45 -1.03
CA LYS A 52 -0.02 -3.43 -1.89
C LYS A 52 -1.25 -3.99 -2.59
N ASP A 53 -2.29 -3.19 -2.60
CA ASP A 53 -3.45 -3.40 -3.47
C ASP A 53 -3.61 -2.21 -4.40
N THR A 54 -3.74 -2.45 -5.70
CA THR A 54 -3.74 -1.42 -6.74
C THR A 54 -4.91 -1.60 -7.68
N ALA A 55 -5.72 -0.56 -7.80
CA ALA A 55 -6.71 -0.45 -8.85
C ALA A 55 -6.20 0.44 -9.98
N HIS A 56 -6.62 0.11 -11.20
CA HIS A 56 -6.28 0.84 -12.41
C HIS A 56 -7.50 1.61 -12.92
N THR A 57 -7.29 2.78 -13.49
CA THR A 57 -8.30 3.53 -14.23
C THR A 57 -7.84 3.60 -15.68
N ILE A 58 -8.62 3.04 -16.59
CA ILE A 58 -8.33 3.05 -18.03
C ILE A 58 -9.26 4.06 -18.67
N ILE A 59 -8.70 5.11 -19.27
CA ILE A 59 -9.42 6.27 -19.82
C ILE A 59 -10.25 6.97 -18.75
N ILE A 60 -11.43 6.47 -18.38
CA ILE A 60 -12.30 6.98 -17.29
C ILE A 60 -12.92 5.85 -16.45
N VAL A 61 -12.67 4.60 -16.81
CA VAL A 61 -13.31 3.44 -16.18
C VAL A 61 -12.39 2.87 -15.10
N PRO A 62 -12.77 2.94 -13.81
CA PRO A 62 -12.04 2.27 -12.75
C PRO A 62 -12.27 0.75 -12.87
N THR A 63 -11.17 0.00 -12.86
CA THR A 63 -11.18 -1.47 -12.85
C THR A 63 -11.53 -2.05 -11.47
N GLY A 64 -11.48 -1.21 -10.43
CA GLY A 64 -11.80 -1.60 -9.06
C GLY A 64 -11.56 -0.47 -8.06
N ILE A 65 -11.77 -0.77 -6.79
CA ILE A 65 -11.49 0.12 -5.67
C ILE A 65 -10.44 -0.58 -4.81
N PRO A 66 -9.26 0.03 -4.59
CA PRO A 66 -8.23 -0.60 -3.79
C PRO A 66 -8.68 -0.62 -2.32
N LYS A 67 -8.40 -1.71 -1.62
CA LYS A 67 -8.77 -1.94 -0.22
C LYS A 67 -7.54 -2.14 0.65
N LEU A 68 -7.53 -1.49 1.81
CA LEU A 68 -6.48 -1.67 2.82
C LEU A 68 -6.38 -3.13 3.30
N SER A 69 -7.53 -3.81 3.43
CA SER A 69 -7.58 -5.23 3.79
C SER A 69 -6.86 -6.11 2.79
N GLU A 70 -6.93 -5.78 1.50
CA GLU A 70 -6.29 -6.56 0.46
C GLU A 70 -4.79 -6.29 0.38
N ALA A 71 -4.39 -5.05 0.65
CA ALA A 71 -2.98 -4.72 0.86
C ALA A 71 -2.38 -5.51 2.05
N LEU A 72 -3.14 -5.65 3.15
CA LEU A 72 -2.75 -6.49 4.29
C LEU A 72 -2.70 -7.98 3.94
N ASN A 73 -3.71 -8.50 3.24
CA ASN A 73 -3.71 -9.89 2.75
C ASN A 73 -2.47 -10.17 1.89
N ASN A 74 -2.16 -9.26 0.97
CA ASN A 74 -0.98 -9.36 0.13
C ASN A 74 0.34 -9.36 0.93
N ALA A 75 0.45 -8.55 2.00
CA ALA A 75 1.59 -8.62 2.91
C ALA A 75 1.68 -10.01 3.57
N PHE A 76 0.57 -10.47 4.15
CA PHE A 76 0.49 -11.72 4.89
C PHE A 76 0.76 -12.96 4.04
N GLU A 77 0.29 -12.98 2.79
CA GLU A 77 0.55 -14.06 1.84
C GLU A 77 2.02 -14.14 1.44
N LYS A 78 2.68 -12.98 1.27
CA LYS A 78 4.12 -12.93 0.92
C LYS A 78 5.02 -13.41 2.05
N SER A 79 4.63 -13.17 3.31
CA SER A 79 5.46 -13.48 4.49
C SER A 79 5.01 -14.69 5.29
N ASP A 80 3.87 -15.31 4.95
CA ASP A 80 3.23 -16.37 5.76
C ASP A 80 3.04 -15.96 7.23
N THR A 81 2.51 -14.75 7.43
CA THR A 81 2.28 -14.15 8.74
C THR A 81 0.82 -13.73 8.93
N ASP A 82 0.48 -13.29 10.14
CA ASP A 82 -0.88 -12.89 10.53
C ASP A 82 -0.95 -11.51 11.21
N ILE A 83 0.20 -10.94 11.63
CA ILE A 83 0.27 -9.63 12.27
C ILE A 83 1.40 -8.80 11.67
N MET A 84 1.16 -7.50 11.50
CA MET A 84 2.21 -6.52 11.20
C MET A 84 2.44 -5.59 12.39
N THR A 85 3.71 -5.20 12.61
CA THR A 85 4.18 -4.28 13.65
C THR A 85 4.94 -3.12 13.04
N ASP A 86 4.97 -1.96 13.69
CA ASP A 86 5.62 -0.75 13.20
C ASP A 86 5.18 -0.39 11.76
N VAL A 87 3.86 -0.36 11.57
CA VAL A 87 3.22 -0.29 10.26
C VAL A 87 2.98 1.15 9.84
N ASN A 88 3.50 1.50 8.68
CA ASN A 88 3.14 2.71 7.97
C ASN A 88 2.12 2.39 6.87
N VAL A 89 0.98 3.09 6.88
CA VAL A 89 -0.07 2.94 5.88
C VAL A 89 -0.11 4.15 4.96
N LYS A 90 0.03 3.93 3.66
CA LYS A 90 0.02 4.97 2.64
C LYS A 90 -1.04 4.70 1.59
N ARG A 91 -1.57 5.77 1.04
CA ARG A 91 -2.36 5.74 -0.18
C ARG A 91 -1.66 6.55 -1.25
N GLN A 92 -1.42 5.93 -2.38
CA GLN A 92 -0.79 6.57 -3.53
C GLN A 92 -1.78 6.60 -4.68
N GLY A 93 -1.74 7.66 -5.48
CA GLY A 93 -2.49 7.70 -6.71
C GLY A 93 -1.94 8.72 -7.70
N TRP A 94 -2.13 8.41 -8.97
CA TRP A 94 -1.86 9.31 -10.08
C TRP A 94 -2.82 9.00 -11.21
N TYR A 95 -3.15 9.98 -12.02
CA TYR A 95 -4.04 9.80 -13.15
C TYR A 95 -3.72 10.82 -14.24
N ILE A 96 -3.44 10.32 -15.44
CA ILE A 96 -3.31 11.13 -16.64
C ILE A 96 -4.67 11.14 -17.33
N PRO A 97 -5.35 12.30 -17.42
CA PRO A 97 -6.67 12.39 -18.01
C PRO A 97 -6.77 11.70 -19.37
N TYR A 98 -7.79 10.86 -19.53
CA TYR A 98 -8.11 10.13 -20.77
C TYR A 98 -7.09 9.08 -21.22
N ILE A 99 -6.04 8.83 -20.44
CA ILE A 99 -5.04 7.80 -20.77
C ILE A 99 -5.13 6.68 -19.73
N TYR A 100 -4.64 6.95 -18.52
CA TYR A 100 -4.47 5.92 -17.51
C TYR A 100 -4.19 6.52 -16.14
N GLY A 101 -4.60 5.80 -15.09
CA GLY A 101 -4.20 6.10 -13.73
C GLY A 101 -4.18 4.88 -12.85
N GLN A 102 -3.61 5.06 -11.66
CA GLN A 102 -3.56 4.05 -10.63
C GLN A 102 -3.92 4.66 -9.29
N SER A 103 -4.56 3.86 -8.44
CA SER A 103 -4.71 4.16 -7.02
C SER A 103 -4.37 2.91 -6.21
N SER A 104 -3.60 3.10 -5.16
CA SER A 104 -3.06 2.00 -4.37
C SER A 104 -3.14 2.26 -2.88
N TRP A 105 -3.43 1.21 -2.11
CA TRP A 105 -3.09 1.11 -0.70
C TRP A 105 -1.76 0.39 -0.55
N ILE A 106 -0.86 0.93 0.26
CA ILE A 106 0.46 0.38 0.56
C ILE A 106 0.58 0.27 2.07
N VAL A 107 0.87 -0.92 2.57
CA VAL A 107 1.15 -1.20 3.98
C VAL A 107 2.58 -1.69 4.09
N LYS A 108 3.36 -1.08 4.98
CA LYS A 108 4.77 -1.41 5.14
C LYS A 108 5.13 -1.47 6.62
N GLY A 109 5.79 -2.54 7.04
CA GLY A 109 6.21 -2.72 8.44
C GLY A 109 6.94 -4.04 8.64
N ASP A 110 7.12 -4.41 9.89
CA ASP A 110 7.61 -5.74 10.25
C ASP A 110 6.42 -6.70 10.40
N ALA A 111 6.62 -8.00 10.20
CA ALA A 111 5.56 -8.99 10.23
C ALA A 111 5.94 -10.17 11.12
N ILE A 112 4.93 -10.69 11.82
CA ILE A 112 5.07 -11.75 12.82
C ILE A 112 3.99 -12.79 12.58
N LYS A 113 4.35 -14.06 12.74
CA LYS A 113 3.40 -15.17 12.78
C LYS A 113 3.09 -15.52 14.23
N THR A 114 1.84 -15.39 14.64
CA THR A 114 1.36 -15.73 15.98
C THR A 114 0.72 -17.12 16.00
N ARG A 115 0.12 -17.57 14.90
CA ARG A 115 -0.46 -18.90 14.81
C ARG A 115 0.54 -19.96 14.37
N ASN A 116 0.88 -20.89 15.27
CA ASN A 116 1.40 -22.19 14.87
C ASN A 116 0.23 -23.07 14.41
N ASN A 117 0.32 -23.63 13.21
CA ASN A 117 -0.61 -24.64 12.71
C ASN A 117 -0.04 -26.03 12.93
#